data_AF-A0AAE3JL25-F1
#
_entry.id   AF-A0AAE3JL25-F1
#
_cell.length_a   1.000
_cell.length_b   1.000
_cell.length_c   1.000
_cell.angle_alpha   90.00
_cell.angle_beta   90.00
_cell.angle_gamma   90.00
#
_symmetry.space_group_name_H-M   'P 1'
#
loop_
_entity.id
_entity.type
_entity.pdbx_description
1 polymer ?
#
loop_
_entity_poly.entity_id
_entity_poly.type
_entity_poly.pdbx_seq_one_letter_code
_entity_poly.pdbx_strand_id
1 'polypeptide(L)'
;MSKSGLVLENTTSKAIPAIPQEVTIEELQKEIYSLAVEKNRLEKEARSITEKINEERRILFEQELKRISTEIGAIDRKLLLQSESGGAEELARNLEGQKKELAERYNAVRYDFTPESESLRAYREKETQLHSSLQEIDKEGMRLTLKLMELEKKEEERKKEEKEHSLLTGTFTQLELFEKAAEYSAQERKKGEVLLK
;
A
#
# COMPACT_ATOMS: atom_id res chain seq x y z
N MET A 1 42.20 57.28 -39.68
CA MET A 1 40.99 58.08 -39.41
C MET A 1 39.78 57.45 -40.10
N SER A 2 39.08 56.53 -39.43
CA SER A 2 37.64 56.32 -39.60
C SER A 2 37.13 55.14 -38.76
N LYS A 3 36.20 55.50 -37.87
CA LYS A 3 34.96 54.82 -37.49
C LYS A 3 35.02 53.47 -36.76
N SER A 4 34.82 53.59 -35.45
CA SER A 4 34.22 52.64 -34.53
C SER A 4 33.00 51.94 -35.13
N GLY A 5 33.05 50.61 -35.19
CA GLY A 5 31.87 49.75 -35.27
C GLY A 5 31.81 48.92 -34.00
N LEU A 6 30.96 49.32 -33.05
CA LEU A 6 30.55 48.47 -31.94
C LEU A 6 29.66 47.37 -32.53
N VAL A 7 30.22 46.16 -32.66
CA VAL A 7 29.43 44.96 -32.93
C VAL A 7 28.83 44.56 -31.58
N LEU A 8 27.54 44.81 -31.40
CA LEU A 8 26.76 44.21 -30.32
C LEU A 8 26.74 42.70 -30.57
N GLU A 9 27.50 41.95 -29.76
CA GLU A 9 27.34 40.51 -29.62
C GLU A 9 25.93 40.23 -29.14
N ASN A 10 25.05 39.92 -30.08
CA ASN A 10 23.73 39.43 -29.76
C ASN A 10 23.93 37.99 -29.29
N THR A 11 24.01 37.83 -27.97
CA THR A 11 24.13 36.55 -27.30
C THR A 11 23.04 35.62 -27.82
N THR A 12 23.46 34.59 -28.55
CA THR A 12 22.68 33.39 -28.77
C THR A 12 22.31 32.85 -27.40
N SER A 13 21.09 33.18 -26.97
CA SER A 13 20.50 32.60 -25.78
C SER A 13 20.38 31.10 -26.06
N LYS A 14 21.38 30.35 -25.60
CA LYS A 14 21.34 28.89 -25.54
C LYS A 14 20.08 28.56 -24.79
N ALA A 15 19.07 28.05 -25.49
CA ALA A 15 17.93 27.41 -24.88
C ALA A 15 18.50 26.35 -23.92
N ILE A 16 18.34 26.60 -22.63
CA ILE A 16 18.75 25.68 -21.58
C ILE A 16 17.86 24.44 -21.74
N PRO A 17 18.39 23.28 -22.13
CA PRO A 17 17.60 22.06 -22.14
C PRO A 17 17.76 21.43 -20.77
N ALA A 18 16.77 21.58 -19.89
CA ALA A 18 16.57 20.65 -18.78
C ALA A 18 15.32 21.02 -17.98
N ILE A 19 14.27 20.21 -18.10
CA ILE A 19 13.57 19.78 -16.89
C ILE A 19 13.58 18.24 -16.93
N PRO A 20 14.28 17.56 -16.00
CA PRO A 20 14.20 16.11 -15.85
C PRO A 20 12.75 15.75 -15.54
N GLN A 21 12.25 14.61 -16.01
CA GLN A 21 10.88 14.13 -15.76
C GLN A 21 10.54 14.17 -14.26
N GLU A 22 9.92 15.26 -13.81
CA GLU A 22 9.34 15.37 -12.48
C GLU A 22 8.01 14.62 -12.54
N VAL A 23 7.93 13.50 -11.83
CA VAL A 23 6.68 12.77 -11.63
C VAL A 23 5.63 13.76 -11.14
N THR A 24 4.54 13.89 -11.89
CA THR A 24 3.49 14.87 -11.60
C THR A 24 2.66 14.44 -10.39
N ILE A 25 2.02 15.41 -9.74
CA ILE A 25 1.06 15.18 -8.66
C ILE A 25 -0.05 14.21 -9.13
N GLU A 26 -0.54 14.37 -10.36
CA GLU A 26 -1.56 13.48 -10.93
C GLU A 26 -1.08 12.04 -11.12
N GLU A 27 0.17 11.84 -11.56
CA GLU A 27 0.77 10.51 -11.69
C GLU A 27 0.89 9.82 -10.33
N LEU A 28 1.36 10.54 -9.30
CA LEU A 28 1.44 10.00 -7.95
C LEU A 28 0.06 9.67 -7.37
N GLN A 29 -0.94 10.53 -7.58
CA GLN A 29 -2.32 10.27 -7.14
C GLN A 29 -2.89 9.02 -7.80
N LYS A 30 -2.65 8.81 -9.10
CA LYS A 30 -3.04 7.59 -9.82
C LYS A 30 -2.33 6.35 -9.28
N GLU A 31 -1.04 6.46 -8.97
CA GLU A 31 -0.25 5.36 -8.44
C GLU A 31 -0.72 4.97 -7.02
N ILE A 32 -0.93 5.94 -6.14
CA ILE A 32 -1.49 5.72 -4.79
C ILE A 32 -2.88 5.07 -4.88
N TYR A 33 -3.75 5.55 -5.77
CA TYR A 33 -5.06 4.95 -5.97
C TYR A 33 -4.96 3.49 -6.45
N SER A 34 -4.06 3.23 -7.41
CA SER A 34 -3.81 1.88 -7.93
C SER A 34 -3.32 0.94 -6.83
N LEU A 35 -2.40 1.40 -5.97
CA LEU A 35 -1.94 0.66 -4.80
C LEU A 35 -3.09 0.38 -3.81
N ALA A 36 -3.99 1.33 -3.59
CA ALA A 36 -5.14 1.14 -2.70
C ALA A 36 -6.13 0.08 -3.24
N VAL A 37 -6.36 0.07 -4.55
CA VAL A 37 -7.17 -0.96 -5.22
C VAL A 37 -6.52 -2.33 -5.09
N GLU A 38 -5.22 -2.41 -5.34
CA GLU A 38 -4.47 -3.66 -5.24
C GLU A 38 -4.42 -4.18 -3.80
N LYS A 39 -4.21 -3.29 -2.82
CA LYS A 39 -4.32 -3.61 -1.39
C LYS A 39 -5.66 -4.25 -1.07
N ASN A 40 -6.77 -3.64 -1.51
CA ASN A 40 -8.11 -4.18 -1.27
C ASN A 40 -8.31 -5.56 -1.90
N ARG A 41 -7.74 -5.78 -3.10
CA ARG A 41 -7.76 -7.08 -3.77
C ARG A 41 -7.03 -8.14 -2.95
N LEU A 42 -5.80 -7.83 -2.51
CA LEU A 42 -4.99 -8.75 -1.71
C LEU A 42 -5.59 -9.00 -0.32
N GLU A 43 -6.22 -8.01 0.31
CA GLU A 43 -6.93 -8.18 1.59
C GLU A 43 -8.09 -9.16 1.46
N LYS A 44 -8.87 -9.09 0.37
CA LYS A 44 -9.94 -10.07 0.09
C LYS A 44 -9.37 -11.47 -0.12
N GLU A 45 -8.28 -11.55 -0.86
CA GLU A 45 -7.58 -12.82 -1.09
C GLU A 45 -7.05 -13.41 0.22
N ALA A 46 -6.47 -12.59 1.09
CA ALA A 46 -5.97 -13.01 2.41
C ALA A 46 -7.10 -13.57 3.29
N ARG A 47 -8.26 -12.88 3.36
CA ARG A 47 -9.43 -13.39 4.09
C ARG A 47 -9.89 -14.75 3.56
N SER A 48 -9.94 -14.90 2.24
CA SER A 48 -10.31 -16.18 1.61
C SER A 48 -9.31 -17.30 1.94
N ILE A 49 -8.01 -16.99 2.00
CA ILE A 49 -6.99 -17.98 2.40
C ILE A 49 -7.14 -18.36 3.88
N THR A 50 -7.39 -17.41 4.78
CA THR A 50 -7.66 -17.70 6.19
C THR A 50 -8.87 -18.61 6.36
N GLU A 51 -9.95 -18.39 5.61
CA GLU A 51 -11.13 -19.28 5.59
C GLU A 51 -10.76 -20.70 5.14
N LYS A 52 -9.97 -20.84 4.07
CA LYS A 52 -9.50 -22.15 3.57
C LYS A 52 -8.61 -22.88 4.57
N ILE A 53 -7.75 -22.16 5.29
CA ILE A 53 -6.92 -22.72 6.37
C ILE A 53 -7.80 -23.29 7.48
N ASN A 54 -8.81 -22.53 7.91
CA ASN A 54 -9.71 -22.95 8.98
C ASN A 54 -10.57 -24.15 8.57
N GLU A 55 -11.06 -24.16 7.34
CA GLU A 55 -11.85 -25.27 6.81
C GLU A 55 -11.01 -26.55 6.67
N GLU A 56 -9.80 -26.46 6.10
CA GLU A 56 -8.90 -27.60 6.00
C GLU A 56 -8.54 -28.17 7.38
N ARG A 57 -8.27 -27.29 8.37
CA ARG A 57 -8.05 -27.72 9.76
C ARG A 57 -9.26 -28.48 10.31
N ARG A 58 -10.47 -27.94 10.12
CA ARG A 58 -11.72 -28.58 10.56
C ARG A 58 -11.87 -29.98 9.97
N ILE A 59 -11.66 -30.10 8.65
CA ILE A 59 -11.72 -31.39 7.94
C ILE A 59 -10.71 -32.38 8.53
N LEU A 60 -9.47 -31.97 8.75
CA LEU A 60 -8.43 -32.85 9.31
C LEU A 60 -8.74 -33.29 10.74
N PHE A 61 -9.28 -32.39 11.58
CA PHE A 61 -9.75 -32.75 12.92
C PHE A 61 -10.90 -33.77 12.88
N GLU A 62 -11.89 -33.54 12.02
CA GLU A 62 -13.03 -34.45 11.87
C GLU A 62 -12.59 -35.83 11.36
N GLN A 63 -11.64 -35.87 10.42
CA GLN A 63 -11.05 -37.10 9.91
C GLN A 63 -10.30 -37.87 11.00
N GLU A 64 -9.50 -37.20 11.82
CA GLU A 64 -8.76 -37.85 12.91
C GLU A 64 -9.70 -38.40 13.99
N LEU A 65 -10.73 -37.63 14.39
CA LEU A 65 -11.77 -38.10 15.31
C LEU A 65 -12.48 -39.35 14.76
N LYS A 66 -12.84 -39.33 13.47
CA LYS A 66 -13.49 -40.46 12.80
C LYS A 66 -12.58 -41.68 12.73
N ARG A 67 -11.28 -41.49 12.46
CA ARG A 67 -10.27 -42.55 12.44
C ARG A 67 -10.18 -43.24 13.81
N ILE A 68 -9.96 -42.46 14.88
CA ILE A 68 -9.87 -42.98 16.25
C ILE A 68 -11.17 -43.67 16.67
N SER A 69 -12.33 -43.07 16.37
CA SER A 69 -13.63 -43.69 16.66
C SER A 69 -13.82 -45.04 15.96
N THR A 70 -13.36 -45.14 14.72
CA THR A 70 -13.40 -46.40 13.95
C THR A 70 -12.48 -47.45 14.55
N GLU A 71 -11.29 -47.06 15.00
CA GLU A 71 -10.33 -47.93 15.68
C GLU A 71 -10.89 -48.46 17.02
N ILE A 72 -11.49 -47.59 17.84
CA ILE A 72 -12.19 -47.99 19.08
C ILE A 72 -13.30 -49.01 18.77
N GLY A 73 -14.16 -48.72 17.78
CA GLY A 73 -15.23 -49.65 17.39
C GLY A 73 -14.71 -50.99 16.85
N ALA A 74 -13.53 -51.01 16.22
CA ALA A 74 -12.88 -52.25 15.79
C ALA A 74 -12.35 -53.06 16.99
N ILE A 75 -11.83 -52.40 18.02
CA ILE A 75 -11.42 -53.04 19.27
C ILE A 75 -12.64 -53.62 20.00
N ASP A 76 -13.74 -52.87 20.09
CA ASP A 76 -14.98 -53.33 20.73
C ASP A 76 -15.51 -54.62 20.08
N ARG A 77 -15.49 -54.69 18.74
CA ARG A 77 -15.87 -55.93 18.02
C ARG A 77 -14.93 -57.10 18.34
N LYS A 78 -13.62 -56.85 18.45
CA LYS A 78 -12.64 -57.90 18.82
C LYS A 78 -12.85 -58.39 20.24
N LEU A 79 -13.10 -57.49 21.19
CA LEU A 79 -13.41 -57.83 22.58
C LEU A 79 -14.66 -58.71 22.69
N LEU A 80 -15.72 -58.36 21.96
CA LEU A 80 -16.96 -59.14 21.94
C LEU A 80 -16.71 -60.58 21.43
N LEU A 81 -16.00 -60.73 20.30
CA LEU A 81 -15.67 -62.05 19.74
C LEU A 81 -14.79 -62.90 20.68
N GLN A 82 -13.89 -62.28 21.46
CA GLN A 82 -13.07 -62.99 22.46
C GLN A 82 -13.92 -63.50 23.63
N SER A 83 -14.90 -62.72 24.07
CA SER A 83 -15.80 -63.12 25.16
C SER A 83 -16.67 -64.33 24.79
N GLU A 84 -17.08 -64.44 23.52
CA GLU A 84 -17.88 -65.57 23.01
C GLU A 84 -17.06 -66.85 22.80
N SER A 85 -15.73 -66.73 22.57
CA SER A 85 -14.84 -67.86 22.27
C SER A 85 -14.10 -68.43 23.49
N GLY A 86 -14.38 -67.92 24.69
CA GLY A 86 -13.66 -68.32 25.92
C GLY A 86 -12.19 -67.88 25.90
N GLY A 87 -11.89 -66.78 25.22
CA GLY A 87 -10.54 -66.31 24.89
C GLY A 87 -9.67 -65.90 26.08
N ALA A 88 -8.36 -65.89 25.85
CA ALA A 88 -7.32 -65.63 26.86
C ALA A 88 -7.45 -64.23 27.49
N GLU A 89 -7.59 -64.17 28.83
CA GLU A 89 -7.74 -62.92 29.61
C GLU A 89 -6.69 -61.85 29.29
N GLU A 90 -5.47 -62.26 28.97
CA GLU A 90 -4.36 -61.35 28.66
C GLU A 90 -4.61 -60.55 27.37
N LEU A 91 -5.19 -61.18 26.34
CA LEU A 91 -5.53 -60.49 25.10
C LEU A 91 -6.66 -59.47 25.32
N ALA A 92 -7.65 -59.82 26.14
CA ALA A 92 -8.75 -58.92 26.49
C ALA A 92 -8.24 -57.68 27.25
N ARG A 93 -7.39 -57.88 28.26
CA ARG A 93 -6.76 -56.76 29.01
C ARG A 93 -5.93 -55.86 28.11
N ASN A 94 -5.18 -56.43 27.16
CA ASN A 94 -4.40 -55.65 26.19
C ASN A 94 -5.30 -54.79 25.28
N LEU A 95 -6.40 -55.34 24.79
CA LEU A 95 -7.36 -54.62 23.95
C LEU A 95 -8.09 -53.51 24.74
N GLU A 96 -8.44 -53.74 26.01
CA GLU A 96 -9.00 -52.69 26.87
C GLU A 96 -8.00 -51.56 27.13
N GLY A 97 -6.72 -51.88 27.32
CA GLY A 97 -5.64 -50.89 27.42
C GLY A 97 -5.54 -50.01 26.18
N GLN A 98 -5.52 -50.62 24.99
CA GLN A 98 -5.50 -49.89 23.71
C GLN A 98 -6.75 -49.03 23.52
N LYS A 99 -7.93 -49.54 23.87
CA LYS A 99 -9.18 -48.77 23.81
C LYS A 99 -9.12 -47.53 24.70
N LYS A 100 -8.60 -47.66 25.93
CA LYS A 100 -8.45 -46.55 26.86
C LYS A 100 -7.51 -45.48 26.31
N GLU A 101 -6.35 -45.90 25.79
CA GLU A 101 -5.38 -44.98 25.16
C GLU A 101 -6.01 -44.23 23.97
N LEU A 102 -6.76 -44.93 23.11
CA LEU A 102 -7.46 -44.30 21.98
C LEU A 102 -8.56 -43.35 22.44
N ALA A 103 -9.29 -43.67 23.52
CA ALA A 103 -10.30 -42.77 24.08
C ALA A 103 -9.67 -41.50 24.68
N GLU A 104 -8.52 -41.64 25.36
CA GLU A 104 -7.73 -40.50 25.84
C GLU A 104 -7.27 -39.62 24.66
N ARG A 105 -6.73 -40.23 23.61
CA ARG A 105 -6.37 -39.53 22.36
C ARG A 105 -7.55 -38.83 21.71
N TYR A 106 -8.71 -39.49 21.62
CA TYR A 106 -9.93 -38.92 21.04
C TYR A 106 -10.33 -37.61 21.74
N ASN A 107 -10.27 -37.60 23.07
CA ASN A 107 -10.58 -36.41 23.88
C ASN A 107 -9.50 -35.32 23.75
N ALA A 108 -8.24 -35.73 23.56
CA ALA A 108 -7.10 -34.84 23.42
C ALA A 108 -6.94 -34.24 22.01
N VAL A 109 -7.63 -34.77 20.98
CA VAL A 109 -7.48 -34.32 19.58
C VAL A 109 -7.57 -32.80 19.45
N ARG A 110 -8.48 -32.13 20.16
CA ARG A 110 -8.63 -30.66 20.03
C ARG A 110 -7.42 -29.85 20.50
N TYR A 111 -6.56 -30.42 21.35
CA TYR A 111 -5.46 -29.71 22.00
C TYR A 111 -4.11 -30.18 21.49
N ASP A 112 -3.96 -31.48 21.25
CA ASP A 112 -2.66 -32.10 20.96
C ASP A 112 -2.48 -32.45 19.47
N PHE A 113 -3.58 -32.53 18.70
CA PHE A 113 -3.47 -32.83 17.28
C PHE A 113 -3.06 -31.58 16.51
N THR A 114 -1.89 -31.67 15.89
CA THR A 114 -1.40 -30.66 14.95
C THR A 114 -1.71 -31.11 13.53
N PRO A 115 -2.78 -30.60 12.89
CA PRO A 115 -3.13 -31.01 11.55
C PRO A 115 -2.05 -30.56 10.55
N GLU A 116 -1.62 -31.49 9.71
CA GLU A 116 -0.73 -31.24 8.59
C GLU A 116 -1.30 -31.87 7.32
N SER A 117 -1.33 -31.10 6.24
CA SER A 117 -1.63 -31.56 4.89
C SER A 117 -0.87 -30.71 3.88
N GLU A 118 -0.67 -31.22 2.67
CA GLU A 118 -0.05 -30.45 1.58
C GLU A 118 -0.87 -29.19 1.26
N SER A 119 -2.20 -29.31 1.24
CA SER A 119 -3.12 -28.18 1.08
C SER A 119 -2.92 -27.13 2.17
N LEU A 120 -2.86 -27.54 3.44
CA LEU A 120 -2.67 -26.63 4.56
C LEU A 120 -1.30 -25.94 4.52
N ARG A 121 -0.26 -26.64 4.07
CA ARG A 121 1.07 -26.07 3.86
C ARG A 121 1.03 -25.01 2.75
N ALA A 122 0.45 -25.34 1.60
CA ALA A 122 0.31 -24.40 0.48
C ALA A 122 -0.49 -23.15 0.85
N TYR A 123 -1.56 -23.30 1.64
CA TYR A 123 -2.33 -22.15 2.13
C TYR A 123 -1.52 -21.26 3.07
N ARG A 124 -0.72 -21.83 3.99
CA ARG A 124 0.15 -21.05 4.90
C ARG A 124 1.27 -20.34 4.15
N GLU A 125 1.87 -20.99 3.16
CA GLU A 125 2.86 -20.35 2.27
C GLU A 125 2.25 -19.16 1.55
N LYS A 126 1.04 -19.35 0.99
CA LYS A 126 0.31 -18.28 0.33
C LYS A 126 -0.10 -17.14 1.29
N GLU A 127 -0.53 -17.46 2.50
CA GLU A 127 -0.82 -16.47 3.55
C GLU A 127 0.41 -15.62 3.86
N THR A 128 1.58 -16.25 3.97
CA THR A 128 2.86 -15.57 4.22
C THR A 128 3.24 -14.65 3.05
N GLN A 129 3.05 -15.10 1.81
CA GLN A 129 3.28 -14.29 0.62
C GLN A 129 2.35 -13.08 0.58
N LEU A 130 1.04 -13.29 0.77
CA LEU A 130 0.05 -12.21 0.79
C LEU A 130 0.35 -11.18 1.88
N HIS A 131 0.74 -11.63 3.08
CA HIS A 131 1.11 -10.73 4.16
C HIS A 131 2.34 -9.89 3.82
N SER A 132 3.34 -10.50 3.18
CA SER A 132 4.56 -9.80 2.73
C SER A 132 4.22 -8.74 1.67
N SER A 133 3.41 -9.09 0.66
CA SER A 133 2.98 -8.15 -0.38
C SER A 133 2.13 -7.00 0.18
N LEU A 134 1.25 -7.27 1.16
CA LEU A 134 0.48 -6.21 1.83
C LEU A 134 1.39 -5.23 2.58
N GLN A 135 2.42 -5.73 3.28
CA GLN A 135 3.40 -4.87 3.94
C GLN A 135 4.21 -4.02 2.95
N GLU A 136 4.56 -4.57 1.78
CA GLU A 136 5.25 -3.83 0.72
C GLU A 136 4.36 -2.71 0.17
N ILE A 137 3.09 -2.99 -0.11
CA ILE A 137 2.13 -1.96 -0.54
C ILE A 137 1.97 -0.87 0.51
N ASP A 138 1.93 -1.21 1.80
CA ASP A 138 1.82 -0.22 2.86
C ASP A 138 3.05 0.70 2.94
N LYS A 139 4.26 0.12 2.82
CA LYS A 139 5.51 0.89 2.78
C LYS A 139 5.55 1.81 1.57
N GLU A 140 5.21 1.29 0.40
CA GLU A 140 5.24 2.03 -0.85
C GLU A 140 4.17 3.12 -0.90
N GLY A 141 2.95 2.81 -0.45
CA GLY A 141 1.85 3.77 -0.34
C GLY A 141 2.21 4.94 0.59
N MET A 142 2.86 4.66 1.73
CA MET A 142 3.36 5.71 2.62
C MET A 142 4.44 6.56 1.95
N ARG A 143 5.40 5.93 1.26
CA ARG A 143 6.47 6.62 0.53
C ARG A 143 5.91 7.58 -0.53
N LEU A 144 4.97 7.12 -1.34
CA LEU A 144 4.35 7.93 -2.40
C LEU A 144 3.50 9.06 -1.82
N THR A 145 2.78 8.82 -0.71
CA THR A 145 1.98 9.84 -0.04
C THR A 145 2.86 10.96 0.52
N LEU A 146 3.99 10.62 1.15
CA LEU A 146 4.95 11.64 1.62
C LEU A 146 5.50 12.47 0.45
N LYS A 147 5.86 11.81 -0.66
CA LYS A 147 6.33 12.51 -1.86
C LYS A 147 5.26 13.42 -2.46
N LEU A 148 4.00 12.98 -2.47
CA LEU A 148 2.86 13.78 -2.94
C LEU A 148 2.73 15.05 -2.09
N MET A 149 2.76 14.92 -0.75
CA MET A 149 2.67 16.07 0.17
C MET A 149 3.81 17.07 -0.05
N GLU A 150 5.03 16.60 -0.31
CA GLU A 150 6.18 17.46 -0.62
C GLU A 150 5.98 18.24 -1.92
N LEU A 151 5.44 17.60 -2.96
CA LEU A 151 5.18 18.25 -4.24
C LEU A 151 4.02 19.24 -4.16
N GLU A 152 2.94 18.89 -3.46
CA GLU A 152 1.81 19.80 -3.22
C GLU A 152 2.28 21.06 -2.47
N LYS A 153 3.11 20.90 -1.43
CA LYS A 153 3.70 22.03 -0.69
C LYS A 153 4.55 22.93 -1.59
N LYS A 154 5.42 22.34 -2.41
CA LYS A 154 6.25 23.10 -3.37
C LYS A 154 5.39 23.84 -4.40
N GLU A 155 4.29 23.23 -4.86
CA GLU A 155 3.37 23.87 -5.79
C GLU A 155 2.63 25.05 -5.14
N GLU A 156 2.21 24.92 -3.88
CA GLU A 156 1.62 26.02 -3.13
C GLU A 156 2.60 27.18 -2.92
N GLU A 157 3.86 26.90 -2.61
CA GLU A 157 4.91 27.90 -2.46
C GLU A 157 5.15 28.65 -3.78
N ARG A 158 5.29 27.93 -4.90
CA ARG A 158 5.40 28.55 -6.24
C ARG A 158 4.20 29.44 -6.57
N LYS A 159 2.97 28.98 -6.29
CA LYS A 159 1.75 29.76 -6.52
C LYS A 159 1.68 31.04 -5.67
N LYS A 160 2.28 31.05 -4.47
CA LYS A 160 2.39 32.25 -3.64
C LYS A 160 3.40 33.23 -4.22
N GLU A 161 4.58 32.75 -4.58
CA GLU A 161 5.64 33.57 -5.19
C GLU A 161 5.18 34.21 -6.52
N GLU A 162 4.49 33.46 -7.38
CA GLU A 162 3.92 33.98 -8.63
C GLU A 162 2.89 35.10 -8.39
N LYS A 163 2.05 34.94 -7.36
CA LYS A 163 1.07 35.98 -6.97
C LYS A 163 1.77 37.23 -6.44
N GLU A 164 2.77 37.07 -5.58
CA GLU A 164 3.54 38.19 -5.04
C GLU A 164 4.30 38.94 -6.15
N HIS A 165 4.93 38.21 -7.07
CA HIS A 165 5.61 38.79 -8.23
C HIS A 165 4.64 39.52 -9.16
N SER A 166 3.44 38.96 -9.42
CA SER A 166 2.38 39.59 -10.20
C SER A 166 1.88 40.90 -9.55
N LEU A 167 1.70 40.91 -8.22
CA LEU A 167 1.32 42.12 -7.48
C LEU A 167 2.41 43.20 -7.53
N LEU A 168 3.68 42.81 -7.37
CA LEU A 168 4.83 43.73 -7.45
C LEU A 168 4.98 44.34 -8.84
N THR A 169 4.87 43.53 -9.89
CA THR A 169 4.94 44.03 -11.28
C THR A 169 3.75 44.93 -11.63
N GLY A 170 2.54 44.59 -11.19
CA GLY A 170 1.35 45.42 -11.37
C GLY A 170 1.46 46.78 -10.68
N THR A 171 1.95 46.81 -9.44
CA THR A 171 2.18 48.06 -8.69
C THR A 171 3.28 48.92 -9.31
N PHE A 172 4.39 48.31 -9.74
CA PHE A 172 5.46 49.04 -10.44
C PHE A 172 4.96 49.70 -11.73
N THR A 173 4.18 48.97 -12.54
CA THR A 173 3.60 49.49 -13.79
C THR A 173 2.65 50.67 -13.54
N GLN A 174 1.86 50.62 -12.46
CA GLN A 174 0.98 51.73 -12.08
C GLN A 174 1.78 52.97 -11.66
N LEU A 175 2.85 52.80 -10.89
CA LEU A 175 3.72 53.91 -10.48
C LEU A 175 4.38 54.60 -11.69
N GLU A 176 4.91 53.84 -12.65
CA GLU A 176 5.47 54.41 -13.89
C GLU A 176 4.45 55.22 -14.69
N LEU A 177 3.18 54.77 -14.73
CA LEU A 177 2.10 55.49 -15.39
C LEU A 177 1.76 56.80 -14.66
N PHE A 178 1.74 56.79 -13.32
CA PHE A 178 1.53 57.99 -12.52
C PHE A 178 2.67 59.00 -12.70
N GLU A 179 3.92 58.55 -12.71
CA GLU A 179 5.07 59.42 -12.95
C GLU A 179 4.99 60.08 -14.33
N LYS A 180 4.73 59.32 -15.39
CA LYS A 180 4.54 59.88 -16.74
C LYS A 180 3.37 60.87 -16.82
N ALA A 181 2.26 60.59 -16.15
CA ALA A 181 1.11 61.50 -16.10
C ALA A 181 1.45 62.81 -15.36
N ALA A 182 2.21 62.72 -14.26
CA ALA A 182 2.68 63.88 -13.51
C ALA A 182 3.66 64.73 -14.34
N GLU A 183 4.59 64.09 -15.05
CA GLU A 183 5.51 64.77 -15.99
C GLU A 183 4.76 65.48 -17.11
N TYR A 184 3.78 64.83 -17.72
CA TYR A 184 2.94 65.43 -18.76
C TYR A 184 2.17 66.65 -18.23
N SER A 185 1.55 66.54 -17.04
CA SER A 185 0.87 67.66 -16.41
C SER A 185 1.81 68.82 -16.09
N ALA A 186 3.02 68.54 -15.62
CA ALA A 186 4.04 69.57 -15.36
C ALA A 186 4.50 70.26 -16.65
N GLN A 187 4.63 69.52 -17.75
CA GLN A 187 4.96 70.10 -19.06
C GLN A 187 3.83 70.98 -19.61
N GLU A 188 2.57 70.58 -19.48
CA GLU A 188 1.44 71.40 -19.92
C GLU A 188 1.32 72.71 -19.13
N ARG A 189 1.55 72.68 -17.81
CA ARG A 189 1.59 73.92 -16.99
C ARG A 189 2.68 74.88 -17.47
N LYS A 190 3.89 74.38 -17.75
CA LYS A 190 4.99 75.19 -18.30
C LYS A 190 4.64 75.77 -19.68
N LYS A 191 3.97 75.02 -20.55
CA LYS A 191 3.53 75.51 -21.86
C LYS A 191 2.43 76.57 -21.74
N GLY A 192 1.49 76.40 -20.81
CA GLY A 192 0.45 77.38 -20.52
C GLY A 192 0.98 78.70 -19.96
N GLU A 193 1.99 78.64 -19.07
CA GLU A 193 2.66 79.85 -18.55
C GLU A 193 3.45 80.62 -19.61
N VAL A 194 3.97 79.93 -20.64
CA VAL A 194 4.68 80.55 -21.77
C VAL A 194 3.71 81.25 -22.75
N LEU A 195 2.46 80.79 -22.84
CA LEU A 195 1.42 81.39 -23.70
C LEU A 195 0.73 82.61 -23.07
N LEU A 196 0.90 82.83 -21.76
CA LEU A 196 0.30 83.93 -20.99
C LEU A 196 1.28 85.08 -20.70
N LYS A 197 2.49 85.05 -21.28
CA LYS A 197 3.46 86.15 -21.29
C LYS A 197 3.55 86.78 -22.68
#